data_AF-A0A238BLH9-F1
#
_entry.id   AF-A0A238BLH9-F1
#
_cell.length_a   1.000
_cell.length_b   1.000
_cell.length_c   1.000
_cell.angle_alpha   90.00
_cell.angle_beta   90.00
_cell.angle_gamma   90.00
#
_symmetry.space_group_name_H-M   'P 1'
#
loop_
_entity.id
_entity.type
_entity.pdbx_description
1 polymer ?
#
loop_
_entity_poly.entity_id
_entity_poly.type
_entity_poly.pdbx_seq_one_letter_code
_entity_poly.pdbx_strand_id
1 'polypeptide(L)'
;MCTQDVSCSSISLEAVDASYGYMCGAGYKLFEDYATCFGEVEAENNYVECKNEASVAIASAQKTKIPNDYNQYFELLCKIMDHYLRCCHPIINRHCGQGAWELVRTVS
;
A
#
# COMPACT_ATOMS: atom_id res chain seq x y z
N MET A 1 -44.65 6.44 -4.31
CA MET A 1 -43.53 7.06 -3.57
C MET A 1 -42.37 6.07 -3.68
N CYS A 2 -41.42 6.33 -4.57
CA CYS A 2 -40.35 5.36 -4.89
C CYS A 2 -39.01 6.10 -5.02
N THR A 3 -38.51 6.62 -3.91
CA THR A 3 -37.10 6.99 -3.79
C THR A 3 -36.61 6.30 -2.52
N GLN A 4 -36.18 5.05 -2.68
CA GLN A 4 -35.34 4.43 -1.65
C GLN A 4 -34.00 5.16 -1.72
N ASP A 5 -33.54 5.68 -0.58
CA ASP A 5 -32.19 6.20 -0.43
C ASP A 5 -31.19 5.09 -0.76
N VAL A 6 -30.60 5.16 -1.95
CA VAL A 6 -29.49 4.30 -2.31
C VAL A 6 -28.26 4.88 -1.61
N SER A 7 -27.85 4.24 -0.52
CA SER A 7 -26.55 4.50 0.11
C SER A 7 -25.47 3.95 -0.82
N CYS A 8 -24.90 4.82 -1.66
CA CYS A 8 -23.67 4.52 -2.39
C CYS A 8 -22.48 4.72 -1.46
N SER A 9 -21.92 3.64 -0.92
CA SER A 9 -20.60 3.69 -0.30
C SER A 9 -19.53 3.65 -1.37
N SER A 10 -18.64 4.64 -1.36
CA SER A 10 -17.47 4.65 -2.22
C SER A 10 -16.34 3.95 -1.48
N ILE A 11 -15.90 2.80 -1.99
CA ILE A 11 -14.75 2.05 -1.46
C ILE A 11 -13.50 2.95 -1.41
N SER A 12 -13.37 3.88 -2.35
CA SER A 12 -12.27 4.85 -2.35
C SER A 12 -12.34 5.83 -1.17
N LEU A 13 -13.54 6.26 -0.77
CA LEU A 13 -13.72 7.12 0.41
C LEU A 13 -13.46 6.34 1.69
N GLU A 14 -13.97 5.10 1.80
CA GLU A 14 -13.73 4.25 2.96
C GLU A 14 -12.24 3.93 3.13
N ALA A 15 -11.51 3.68 2.03
CA ALA A 15 -10.07 3.46 2.06
C ALA A 15 -9.29 4.71 2.50
N VAL A 16 -9.71 5.90 2.04
CA VAL A 16 -9.12 7.17 2.48
C VAL A 16 -9.38 7.40 3.97
N ASP A 17 -10.62 7.24 4.44
CA ASP A 17 -10.98 7.43 5.85
C ASP A 17 -10.28 6.42 6.76
N ALA A 18 -10.13 5.16 6.33
CA ALA A 18 -9.36 4.16 7.05
C ALA A 18 -7.87 4.54 7.13
N SER A 19 -7.30 5.04 6.03
CA SER A 19 -5.90 5.45 5.95
C SER A 19 -5.62 6.64 6.87
N TYR A 20 -6.43 7.70 6.78
CA TYR A 20 -6.29 8.88 7.64
C TYR A 20 -6.66 8.60 9.10
N GLY A 21 -7.68 7.77 9.35
CA GLY A 21 -8.07 7.38 10.70
C GLY A 21 -6.97 6.61 11.44
N TYR A 22 -6.24 5.74 10.73
CA TYR A 22 -5.08 5.05 11.29
C TYR A 22 -3.87 5.98 11.44
N MET A 23 -3.49 6.71 10.38
CA MET A 23 -2.31 7.58 10.38
C MET A 23 -2.43 8.77 11.34
N CYS A 24 -3.63 9.33 11.54
CA CYS A 24 -3.87 10.44 12.47
C CYS A 24 -4.39 9.97 13.84
N GLY A 25 -4.58 8.67 14.03
CA GLY A 25 -5.09 8.06 15.25
C GLY A 25 -4.06 7.15 15.91
N ALA A 26 -4.40 5.87 16.08
CA ALA A 26 -3.57 4.89 16.80
C ALA A 26 -2.19 4.67 16.16
N GLY A 27 -2.07 4.85 14.84
CA GLY A 27 -0.82 4.70 14.10
C GLY A 27 0.08 5.93 14.09
N TYR A 28 -0.39 7.09 14.57
CA TYR A 28 0.34 8.36 14.43
C TYR A 28 1.71 8.35 15.11
N LYS A 29 1.76 8.01 16.41
CA LYS A 29 3.03 7.93 17.15
C LYS A 29 3.97 6.88 16.56
N LEU A 30 3.41 5.73 16.16
CA LEU A 30 4.19 4.64 15.59
C LEU A 30 4.78 5.04 14.22
N PHE A 31 4.04 5.81 13.43
CA PHE A 31 4.54 6.40 12.20
C PHE A 31 5.60 7.47 12.48
N GLU A 32 5.37 8.38 13.44
CA GLU A 32 6.32 9.42 13.84
C GLU A 32 7.68 8.83 14.25
N ASP A 33 7.67 7.72 15.01
CA ASP A 33 8.88 7.02 15.47
C ASP A 33 9.74 6.47 14.32
N TYR A 34 9.13 6.15 13.18
CA TYR A 34 9.82 5.54 12.03
C TYR A 34 9.86 6.44 10.77
N ALA A 35 9.16 7.58 10.76
CA ALA A 35 8.97 8.43 9.59
C ALA A 35 10.31 8.90 8.99
N THR A 36 11.24 9.35 9.84
CA THR A 36 12.58 9.76 9.41
C THR A 36 13.31 8.59 8.74
N CYS A 37 13.26 7.40 9.34
CA CYS A 37 13.93 6.22 8.79
C CYS A 37 13.32 5.77 7.46
N PHE A 38 11.99 5.78 7.32
CA PHE A 38 11.36 5.49 6.04
C PHE A 38 11.77 6.50 4.97
N GLY A 39 11.86 7.80 5.32
CA GLY A 39 12.38 8.82 4.42
C GLY A 39 13.80 8.54 3.93
N GLU A 40 14.67 8.02 4.80
CA GLU A 40 16.03 7.60 4.43
C GLU A 40 16.02 6.36 3.52
N VAL A 41 15.19 5.35 3.84
CA VAL A 41 15.02 4.15 3.02
C VAL A 41 14.52 4.49 1.60
N GLU A 42 13.70 5.52 1.43
CA GLU A 42 13.26 5.94 0.09
C GLU A 42 14.40 6.43 -0.82
N ALA A 43 15.54 6.83 -0.25
CA ALA A 43 16.74 7.21 -0.98
C ALA A 43 17.70 6.04 -1.24
N GLU A 44 17.50 4.88 -0.61
CA GLU A 44 18.34 3.69 -0.80
C GLU A 44 18.13 3.07 -2.19
N ASN A 45 19.21 2.87 -2.94
CA ASN A 45 19.14 2.36 -4.32
C ASN A 45 18.37 1.04 -4.41
N ASN A 46 18.62 0.11 -3.49
CA ASN A 46 17.96 -1.20 -3.48
C ASN A 46 16.45 -1.07 -3.25
N TYR A 47 16.01 -0.08 -2.47
CA TYR A 47 14.58 0.18 -2.26
C TYR A 47 13.95 0.84 -3.48
N VAL A 48 14.68 1.77 -4.11
CA VAL A 48 14.28 2.40 -5.37
C VAL A 48 14.14 1.36 -6.48
N GLU A 49 15.00 0.35 -6.55
CA GLU A 49 14.89 -0.78 -7.48
C GLU A 49 13.57 -1.54 -7.25
N CYS A 50 13.29 -1.97 -6.00
CA CYS A 50 12.02 -2.63 -5.67
C CYS A 50 10.80 -1.78 -6.10
N LYS A 51 10.85 -0.47 -5.84
CA LYS A 51 9.79 0.48 -6.20
C LYS A 51 9.61 0.61 -7.72
N ASN A 52 10.70 0.66 -8.46
CA ASN A 52 10.69 0.79 -9.91
C ASN A 52 10.15 -0.49 -10.56
N GLU A 53 10.58 -1.67 -10.10
CA GLU A 53 10.06 -2.96 -10.56
C GLU A 53 8.55 -3.07 -10.34
N ALA A 54 8.09 -2.74 -9.13
CA ALA A 54 6.66 -2.71 -8.81
C ALA A 54 5.89 -1.72 -9.71
N SER A 55 6.43 -0.52 -9.91
CA SER A 55 5.80 0.51 -10.77
C SER A 55 5.65 0.03 -12.21
N VAL A 56 6.68 -0.60 -12.78
CA VAL A 56 6.65 -1.17 -14.13
C VAL A 56 5.65 -2.33 -14.21
N ALA A 57 5.60 -3.19 -13.19
CA ALA A 57 4.67 -4.30 -13.12
C ALA A 57 3.21 -3.82 -13.01
N ILE A 58 2.93 -2.79 -12.20
CA ILE A 58 1.60 -2.18 -12.09
C ILE A 58 1.18 -1.56 -13.43
N ALA A 59 2.06 -0.79 -14.06
CA ALA A 59 1.78 -0.21 -15.39
C ALA A 59 1.49 -1.29 -16.44
N SER A 60 2.12 -2.46 -16.31
CA SER A 60 1.84 -3.60 -17.18
C SER A 60 0.51 -4.27 -16.84
N ALA A 61 0.18 -4.41 -15.54
CA ALA A 61 -1.09 -4.94 -15.06
C ALA A 61 -2.29 -4.08 -15.47
N GLN A 62 -2.13 -2.75 -15.60
CA GLN A 62 -3.19 -1.88 -16.10
C GLN A 62 -3.72 -2.30 -17.48
N LYS A 63 -2.92 -3.00 -18.29
CA LYS A 63 -3.33 -3.51 -19.61
C LYS A 63 -4.26 -4.72 -19.52
N THR A 64 -4.33 -5.40 -18.37
CA THR A 64 -5.25 -6.53 -18.14
C THR A 64 -6.60 -6.10 -17.59
N LYS A 65 -6.82 -4.79 -17.43
CA LYS A 65 -8.07 -4.23 -16.92
C LYS A 65 -9.20 -4.43 -17.93
N ILE A 66 -10.15 -5.30 -17.60
CA ILE A 66 -11.36 -5.52 -18.41
C ILE A 66 -12.51 -4.69 -17.81
N PRO A 67 -13.24 -3.89 -18.60
CA PRO A 67 -14.42 -3.17 -18.11
C PRO A 67 -15.45 -4.14 -17.54
N ASN A 68 -15.91 -3.88 -16.32
CA ASN A 68 -16.87 -4.71 -15.57
C ASN A 68 -16.37 -6.10 -15.12
N ASP A 69 -15.10 -6.44 -15.33
CA ASP A 69 -14.46 -7.63 -14.75
C ASP A 69 -13.02 -7.30 -14.30
N TYR A 70 -12.88 -6.99 -13.01
CA TYR A 70 -11.61 -6.58 -12.42
C TYR A 70 -10.91 -7.69 -11.64
N ASN A 71 -11.47 -8.91 -11.60
CA ASN A 71 -10.96 -9.97 -10.73
C ASN A 71 -9.51 -10.32 -11.06
N GLN A 72 -9.21 -10.56 -12.34
CA GLN A 72 -7.85 -10.86 -12.79
C GLN A 72 -6.89 -9.69 -12.58
N TYR A 73 -7.37 -8.45 -12.74
CA TYR A 73 -6.59 -7.24 -12.50
C TYR A 73 -6.20 -7.12 -11.01
N PHE A 74 -7.16 -7.34 -10.10
CA PHE A 74 -6.90 -7.28 -8.66
C PHE A 74 -6.00 -8.41 -8.19
N GLU A 75 -6.21 -9.65 -8.66
CA GLU A 75 -5.30 -10.77 -8.34
C GLU A 75 -3.86 -10.46 -8.76
N LEU A 76 -3.68 -9.84 -9.92
CA LEU A 76 -2.36 -9.47 -10.41
C LEU A 76 -1.74 -8.34 -9.57
N LEU A 77 -2.52 -7.33 -9.20
CA LEU A 77 -2.05 -6.28 -8.29
C LEU A 77 -1.66 -6.84 -6.92
N CYS A 78 -2.43 -7.76 -6.36
CA CYS A 78 -2.08 -8.41 -5.09
C CYS A 78 -0.73 -9.14 -5.18
N LYS A 79 -0.47 -9.86 -6.28
CA LYS A 79 0.81 -10.54 -6.50
C LYS A 79 1.97 -9.56 -6.64
N ILE A 80 1.76 -8.45 -7.34
CA ILE A 80 2.78 -7.40 -7.51
C ILE A 80 3.10 -6.75 -6.16
N MET A 81 2.08 -6.44 -5.35
CA MET A 81 2.26 -5.86 -4.03
C MET A 81 2.95 -6.83 -3.05
N ASP A 82 2.58 -8.11 -3.04
CA ASP A 82 3.27 -9.13 -2.24
C ASP A 82 4.76 -9.25 -2.64
N HIS A 83 5.07 -9.24 -3.94
CA HIS A 83 6.45 -9.22 -4.41
C HIS A 83 7.20 -7.96 -3.95
N TYR A 84 6.59 -6.78 -4.11
CA TYR A 84 7.15 -5.50 -3.65
C TYR A 84 7.46 -5.53 -2.14
N LEU A 85 6.50 -5.97 -1.33
CA LEU A 85 6.68 -6.08 0.12
C LEU A 85 7.82 -7.04 0.48
N ARG A 86 7.92 -8.21 -0.16
CA ARG A 86 9.03 -9.15 0.05
C ARG A 86 10.39 -8.56 -0.33
N CYS A 87 10.44 -7.75 -1.40
CA CYS A 87 11.65 -7.04 -1.83
C CYS A 87 12.09 -5.98 -0.80
N CYS A 88 11.14 -5.19 -0.29
CA CYS A 88 11.40 -4.13 0.68
C CYS A 88 11.69 -4.63 2.10
N HIS A 89 11.13 -5.78 2.49
CA HIS A 89 11.24 -6.35 3.83
C HIS A 89 12.68 -6.37 4.41
N PRO A 90 13.68 -6.99 3.75
CA PRO A 90 15.04 -7.03 4.29
C PRO A 90 15.70 -5.65 4.37
N ILE A 91 15.32 -4.72 3.50
CA ILE A 91 15.87 -3.35 3.46
C ILE A 91 15.36 -2.56 4.66
N ILE A 92 14.03 -2.55 4.84
CA ILE A 92 13.38 -1.87 5.97
C ILE A 92 13.84 -2.48 7.30
N ASN A 93 13.88 -3.81 7.42
CA ASN A 93 14.34 -4.45 8.66
C ASN A 93 15.78 -4.11 9.01
N ARG A 94 16.66 -4.00 8.01
CA ARG A 94 18.08 -3.67 8.24
C ARG A 94 18.28 -2.21 8.62
N HIS A 95 17.52 -1.30 8.01
CA HIS A 95 17.68 0.14 8.24
C HIS A 95 16.86 0.65 9.44
N CYS A 96 15.60 0.24 9.54
CA CYS A 96 14.64 0.77 10.51
C CYS A 96 14.28 -0.22 11.63
N GLY A 97 14.74 -1.47 11.53
CA GLY A 97 14.47 -2.52 12.51
C GLY A 97 13.12 -3.22 12.32
N GLN A 98 12.93 -4.29 13.08
CA GLN A 98 11.74 -5.15 12.97
C GLN A 98 10.42 -4.42 13.31
N GLY A 99 10.45 -3.50 14.28
CA GLY A 99 9.25 -2.74 14.66
C GLY A 99 8.71 -1.86 13.53
N ALA A 100 9.59 -1.32 12.68
CA ALA A 100 9.18 -0.56 11.50
C ALA A 100 8.46 -1.44 10.47
N TRP A 101 8.91 -2.68 10.28
CA TRP A 101 8.22 -3.62 9.38
C TRP A 101 6.87 -4.08 9.93
N GLU A 102 6.75 -4.24 11.25
CA GLU A 102 5.47 -4.55 11.90
C GLU A 102 4.41 -3.46 11.66
N LEU A 103 4.82 -2.19 11.49
CA LEU A 103 3.92 -1.13 11.04
C LEU A 103 3.48 -1.33 9.59
N VAL A 104 4.42 -1.61 8.67
CA VAL A 104 4.13 -1.79 7.23
C VAL A 104 3.13 -2.93 7.00
N ARG A 105 3.29 -4.05 7.71
CA ARG A 105 2.37 -5.20 7.61
C ARG A 105 1.00 -4.99 8.28
N THR A 106 0.86 -3.98 9.14
CA THR A 106 -0.43 -3.72 9.83
C THR A 106 -1.41 -3.02 8.90
N VAL A 107 -0.90 -2.36 7.86
CA VAL A 107 -1.68 -1.65 6.83
C VAL A 107 -1.90 -2.53 5.59
N SER A 108 -1.42 -3.78 5.58
CA SER A 108 -1.52 -4.73 4.46
C SER A 108 -2.58 -5.80 4.66
#